data_AF-A0AAU2JIB7-F1
#
_entry.id   AF-A0AAU2JIB7-F1
#
_cell.length_a   1.000
_cell.length_b   1.000
_cell.length_c   1.000
_cell.angle_alpha   90.00
_cell.angle_beta   90.00
_cell.angle_gamma   90.00
#
_symmetry.space_group_name_H-M   'P 1'
#
loop_
_entity.id
_entity.type
_entity.pdbx_description
1 polymer ?
#
loop_
_entity_poly.entity_id
_entity_poly.type
_entity_poly.pdbx_seq_one_letter_code
_entity_poly.pdbx_strand_id
1 'polypeptide(L)'
;MPRRSPGEIRARLPHRIDHGTRAVIRGLSNSANRQIASFERHNGLHRGVVADAVSGWGQPPGQHRTRYTLSDPYYGDDHGDWRQDDYHPRTLIEHALAAMRERARRELRGVVVPRDERVLARTLNNPFAPGDLPWWKGRLDI
;
A
#
# COMPACT_ATOMS: atom_id res chain seq x y z
N MET A 1 44.73 -10.84 18.87
CA MET A 1 43.52 -10.66 18.03
C MET A 1 42.63 -9.59 18.67
N PRO A 2 42.29 -8.50 17.98
CA PRO A 2 41.43 -7.46 18.55
C PRO A 2 39.99 -7.99 18.66
N ARG A 3 39.41 -7.93 19.86
CA ARG A 3 38.01 -8.30 20.10
C ARG A 3 37.14 -7.10 19.68
N ARG A 4 36.20 -7.33 18.76
CA ARG A 4 35.24 -6.31 18.33
C ARG A 4 34.31 -5.95 19.47
N SER A 5 33.93 -4.67 19.54
CA SER A 5 32.97 -4.22 20.53
C SER A 5 31.56 -4.73 20.20
N PRO A 6 30.69 -4.95 21.21
CA PRO A 6 29.29 -5.30 20.96
C PRO A 6 28.55 -4.30 20.04
N GLY A 7 28.96 -3.02 20.04
CA GLY A 7 28.41 -1.98 19.19
C GLY A 7 28.74 -2.17 17.70
N GLU A 8 29.97 -2.55 17.36
CA GLU A 8 30.37 -2.86 15.98
C GLU A 8 29.66 -4.09 15.41
N ILE A 9 29.37 -5.07 16.27
CA ILE A 9 28.61 -6.27 15.88
C ILE A 9 27.16 -5.88 15.57
N ARG A 10 26.55 -4.99 16.36
CA ARG A 10 25.18 -4.49 16.12
C ARG A 10 25.08 -3.64 14.85
N ALA A 11 26.08 -2.81 14.57
CA ALA A 11 26.12 -1.99 13.35
C ALA A 11 26.27 -2.82 12.06
N ARG A 12 26.80 -4.05 12.16
CA ARG A 12 26.99 -4.98 11.02
C ARG A 12 25.91 -6.04 10.88
N LEU A 13 25.00 -6.15 11.85
CA LEU A 13 23.84 -7.01 11.70
C LEU A 13 22.91 -6.34 10.67
N PRO A 14 22.42 -7.08 9.65
CA PRO A 14 21.38 -6.56 8.78
C PRO A 14 20.24 -6.06 9.66
N HIS A 15 19.82 -4.82 9.44
CA HIS A 15 18.73 -4.21 10.18
C HIS A 15 17.55 -5.17 10.08
N ARG A 16 17.17 -5.81 11.19
CA ARG A 16 15.97 -6.66 11.22
C ARG A 16 14.82 -5.71 10.93
N ILE A 17 14.27 -5.84 9.72
CA ILE A 17 13.00 -5.21 9.38
C ILE A 17 12.01 -5.80 10.38
N ASP A 18 11.55 -4.96 11.30
CA ASP A 18 10.54 -5.37 12.27
C ASP A 18 9.25 -5.67 11.50
N HIS A 19 9.02 -6.96 11.23
CA HIS A 19 7.81 -7.47 10.59
C HIS A 19 6.62 -7.52 11.58
N GLY A 20 6.77 -7.02 12.81
CA GLY A 20 5.92 -7.37 13.96
C GLY A 20 4.95 -6.30 14.46
N THR A 21 5.04 -5.04 14.05
CA THR A 21 4.08 -4.03 14.50
C THR A 21 2.88 -3.99 13.57
N ARG A 22 1.76 -4.57 14.04
CA ARG A 22 0.39 -4.44 13.51
C ARG A 22 0.26 -3.11 12.78
N ALA A 23 0.28 -3.10 11.44
CA ALA A 23 0.20 -1.85 10.70
C ALA A 23 -1.23 -1.32 10.87
N VAL A 24 -1.37 -0.37 11.80
CA VAL A 24 -2.62 0.29 12.11
C VAL A 24 -2.72 1.51 11.22
N ILE A 25 -3.79 1.59 10.44
CA ILE A 25 -4.10 2.82 9.72
C ILE A 25 -4.62 3.83 10.75
N ARG A 26 -3.87 4.91 10.93
CA ARG A 26 -4.26 6.00 11.84
C ARG A 26 -5.61 6.59 11.38
N GLY A 27 -6.50 6.84 12.32
CA GLY A 27 -7.85 7.36 12.05
C GLY A 27 -8.93 6.30 11.85
N LEU A 28 -8.57 5.01 11.77
CA LEU A 28 -9.54 3.91 11.75
C LEU A 28 -9.80 3.35 13.15
N SER A 29 -11.03 2.89 13.39
CA SER A 29 -11.36 2.18 14.61
C SER A 29 -10.59 0.85 14.72
N ASN A 30 -10.51 0.31 15.95
CA ASN A 30 -9.95 -1.02 16.19
C ASN A 30 -10.72 -2.12 15.43
N SER A 31 -12.03 -1.94 15.23
CA SER A 31 -12.87 -2.86 14.47
C SER A 31 -12.51 -2.85 12.98
N ALA A 32 -12.33 -1.66 12.39
CA ALA A 32 -11.90 -1.52 11.01
C ALA A 32 -10.50 -2.11 10.78
N ASN A 33 -9.54 -1.81 11.65
CA ASN A 33 -8.20 -2.41 11.57
C ASN A 33 -8.21 -3.95 11.74
N ARG A 34 -9.12 -4.51 12.55
CA ARG A 34 -9.30 -5.98 12.66
C ARG A 34 -9.85 -6.57 11.36
N GLN A 35 -10.80 -5.90 10.70
CA GLN A 35 -11.34 -6.36 9.43
C GLN A 35 -10.29 -6.33 8.32
N ILE A 36 -9.47 -5.28 8.27
CA ILE A 36 -8.33 -5.21 7.34
C ILE A 36 -7.36 -6.37 7.59
N ALA A 37 -6.96 -6.60 8.85
CA ALA A 37 -6.09 -7.73 9.18
C ALA A 37 -6.75 -9.11 8.92
N SER A 38 -8.08 -9.19 8.88
CA SER A 38 -8.80 -10.40 8.47
C SER A 38 -8.76 -10.58 6.95
N PHE A 39 -8.98 -9.50 6.20
CA PHE A 39 -8.87 -9.46 4.75
C PHE A 39 -7.46 -9.86 4.30
N GLU A 40 -6.41 -9.26 4.88
CA GLU A 40 -5.01 -9.58 4.56
C GLU A 40 -4.72 -11.08 4.76
N ARG A 41 -5.09 -11.63 5.93
CA ARG A 41 -4.90 -13.07 6.21
C ARG A 41 -5.69 -13.98 5.27
N HIS A 42 -6.92 -13.61 4.93
CA HIS A 42 -7.76 -14.42 4.05
C HIS A 42 -7.20 -14.50 2.63
N ASN A 43 -6.55 -13.43 2.17
CA ASN A 43 -5.95 -13.34 0.83
C ASN A 43 -4.45 -13.72 0.81
N GLY A 44 -3.91 -14.27 1.90
CA GLY A 44 -2.50 -14.67 1.99
C GLY A 44 -1.50 -13.50 1.97
N LEU A 45 -1.96 -12.27 2.20
CA LEU A 45 -1.14 -11.08 2.17
C LEU A 45 -0.31 -10.92 3.44
N HIS A 46 0.85 -10.27 3.31
CA HIS A 46 1.61 -9.86 4.47
C HIS A 46 0.77 -8.90 5.34
N ARG A 47 0.98 -8.97 6.65
CA ARG A 47 0.27 -8.10 7.59
C ARG A 47 0.69 -6.66 7.35
N GLY A 48 -0.27 -5.78 7.12
CA GLY A 48 -0.03 -4.35 6.94
C GLY A 48 0.18 -3.87 5.51
N VAL A 49 0.07 -4.75 4.52
CA VAL A 49 0.17 -4.39 3.10
C VAL A 49 -0.89 -3.36 2.72
N VAL A 50 -2.12 -3.49 3.25
CA VAL A 50 -3.18 -2.50 2.99
C VAL A 50 -2.85 -1.16 3.63
N ALA A 51 -2.26 -1.16 4.83
CA ALA A 51 -1.86 0.06 5.51
C ALA A 51 -0.72 0.78 4.77
N ASP A 52 0.24 0.02 4.24
CA ASP A 52 1.33 0.56 3.42
C ASP A 52 0.82 1.07 2.06
N ALA A 53 -0.15 0.38 1.44
CA ALA A 53 -0.83 0.86 0.23
C ALA A 53 -1.58 2.18 0.48
N VAL A 54 -2.35 2.28 1.57
CA VAL A 54 -3.04 3.53 1.96
C VAL A 54 -2.04 4.64 2.31
N SER A 55 -0.89 4.31 2.90
CA SER A 55 0.13 5.30 3.26
C SER A 55 0.89 5.83 2.04
N GLY A 56 1.15 4.97 1.06
CA GLY A 56 1.75 5.34 -0.22
C GLY A 56 0.83 6.06 -1.17
N TRP A 57 -0.46 5.72 -1.13
CA TRP A 57 -1.44 6.33 -2.01
C TRP A 57 -1.54 7.84 -1.80
N GLY A 58 -1.35 8.60 -2.88
CA GLY A 58 -1.29 10.06 -2.86
C GLY A 58 0.08 10.64 -2.52
N GLN A 59 1.13 9.83 -2.28
CA GLN A 59 2.51 10.30 -2.19
C GLN A 59 3.14 10.44 -3.58
N PRO A 60 3.96 11.47 -3.84
CA PRO A 60 4.62 11.64 -5.13
C PRO A 60 5.47 10.41 -5.52
N PRO A 61 5.69 10.18 -6.82
CA PRO A 61 6.63 9.17 -7.29
C PRO A 61 7.99 9.31 -6.59
N GLY A 62 8.54 8.19 -6.10
CA GLY A 62 9.83 8.17 -5.39
C GLY A 62 9.77 8.49 -3.87
N GLN A 63 8.64 8.96 -3.34
CA GLN A 63 8.46 9.15 -1.89
C GLN A 63 7.80 7.95 -1.20
N HIS A 64 7.22 7.02 -1.98
CA HIS A 64 6.69 5.77 -1.43
C HIS A 64 7.83 4.79 -1.14
N ARG A 65 8.20 4.69 0.14
CA ARG A 65 9.05 3.60 0.64
C ARG A 65 8.16 2.45 1.05
N THR A 66 7.91 1.51 0.15
CA THR A 66 7.29 0.23 0.53
C THR A 66 8.25 -0.49 1.49
N ARG A 67 7.74 -1.04 2.60
CA ARG A 67 8.53 -1.93 3.46
C ARG A 67 8.62 -3.35 2.91
N TYR A 68 7.91 -3.63 1.81
CA TYR A 68 7.82 -4.94 1.17
C TYR A 68 8.49 -4.85 -0.21
N THR A 69 9.58 -5.60 -0.39
CA THR A 69 10.34 -5.71 -1.64
C THR A 69 10.20 -7.12 -2.23
N LEU A 70 10.00 -7.18 -3.55
CA LEU A 70 10.28 -8.27 -4.51
C LEU A 70 9.57 -9.64 -4.37
N SER A 71 8.73 -9.87 -3.36
CA SER A 71 7.98 -11.15 -3.27
C SER A 71 6.52 -11.02 -2.82
N ASP A 72 6.02 -9.80 -2.60
CA ASP A 72 4.58 -9.58 -2.43
C ASP A 72 3.95 -9.59 -3.83
N PRO A 73 2.88 -10.39 -4.07
CA PRO A 73 2.17 -10.36 -5.34
C PRO A 73 1.91 -8.92 -5.76
N TYR A 74 1.42 -8.06 -4.86
CA TYR A 74 1.07 -6.67 -5.14
C TYR A 74 2.23 -5.71 -5.44
N TYR A 75 3.48 -6.15 -5.42
CA TYR A 75 4.65 -5.31 -5.68
C TYR A 75 5.71 -6.01 -6.55
N GLY A 76 5.32 -7.02 -7.34
CA GLY A 76 6.20 -7.66 -8.33
C GLY A 76 6.71 -6.66 -9.37
N ASP A 77 7.97 -6.84 -9.81
CA ASP A 77 8.75 -5.95 -10.69
C ASP A 77 7.90 -5.15 -11.70
N ASP A 78 7.99 -3.83 -11.56
CA ASP A 78 7.39 -2.82 -12.42
C ASP A 78 8.06 -2.84 -13.80
N HIS A 79 7.57 -3.75 -14.65
CA HIS A 79 7.79 -3.72 -16.08
C HIS A 79 6.47 -3.42 -16.81
N GLY A 80 5.95 -2.20 -16.65
CA GLY A 80 5.36 -1.40 -17.73
C GLY A 80 4.21 -1.96 -18.58
N ASP A 81 3.58 -3.08 -18.23
CA ASP A 81 2.41 -3.60 -18.93
C ASP A 81 1.14 -3.30 -18.12
N TRP A 82 0.49 -2.19 -18.49
CA TRP A 82 -0.80 -1.76 -17.95
C TRP A 82 -1.91 -2.82 -18.10
N ARG A 83 -1.71 -3.88 -18.90
CA ARG A 83 -2.63 -5.03 -19.03
C ARG A 83 -2.47 -6.09 -17.94
N GLN A 84 -1.33 -6.15 -17.26
CA GLN A 84 -1.03 -7.15 -16.21
C GLN A 84 -1.08 -6.55 -14.79
N ASP A 85 -1.54 -5.31 -14.67
CA ASP A 85 -1.43 -4.44 -13.49
C ASP A 85 -2.42 -4.80 -12.36
N ASP A 86 -2.41 -6.04 -11.90
CA ASP A 86 -3.17 -6.50 -10.72
C ASP A 86 -2.64 -5.90 -9.40
N TYR A 87 -1.56 -5.12 -9.49
CA TYR A 87 -0.69 -4.72 -8.39
C TYR A 87 -0.76 -3.22 -8.05
N HIS A 88 -1.64 -2.47 -8.71
CA HIS A 88 -1.87 -1.06 -8.40
C HIS A 88 -2.41 -0.86 -6.96
N PRO A 89 -1.80 0.01 -6.12
CA PRO A 89 -2.15 0.14 -4.70
C PRO A 89 -3.62 0.53 -4.48
N ARG A 90 -4.19 1.33 -5.40
CA ARG A 90 -5.61 1.70 -5.31
C ARG A 90 -6.57 0.53 -5.55
N THR A 91 -6.18 -0.45 -6.38
CA THR A 91 -6.95 -1.67 -6.62
C THR A 91 -7.02 -2.51 -5.36
N LEU A 92 -5.89 -2.69 -4.65
CA LEU A 92 -5.87 -3.38 -3.35
C LEU A 92 -6.78 -2.69 -2.33
N ILE A 93 -6.77 -1.35 -2.29
CA ILE A 93 -7.64 -0.57 -1.41
C ILE A 93 -9.12 -0.80 -1.76
N GLU A 94 -9.49 -0.86 -3.05
CA GLU A 94 -10.86 -1.18 -3.47
C GLU A 94 -11.28 -2.61 -3.06
N HIS A 95 -10.40 -3.60 -3.23
CA HIS A 95 -10.69 -4.96 -2.78
C HIS A 95 -10.91 -5.02 -1.26
N ALA A 96 -10.08 -4.31 -0.48
CA ALA A 96 -10.26 -4.20 0.96
C ALA A 96 -11.60 -3.51 1.30
N LEU A 97 -11.94 -2.42 0.62
CA LEU A 97 -13.22 -1.71 0.80
C LEU A 97 -14.43 -2.61 0.50
N ALA A 98 -14.36 -3.41 -0.56
CA ALA A 98 -15.41 -4.33 -0.95
C ALA A 98 -15.65 -5.41 0.12
N ALA A 99 -14.59 -5.96 0.70
CA ALA A 99 -14.66 -7.01 1.72
C ALA A 99 -15.11 -6.54 3.12
N MET A 100 -15.06 -5.23 3.39
CA MET A 100 -15.37 -4.67 4.71
C MET A 100 -16.88 -4.46 4.93
N ARG A 101 -17.30 -4.55 6.20
CA ARG A 101 -18.66 -4.15 6.62
C ARG A 101 -18.86 -2.64 6.44
N GLU A 102 -20.09 -2.23 6.18
CA GLU A 102 -20.45 -0.85 5.81
C GLU A 102 -19.83 0.23 6.72
N ARG A 103 -19.90 0.06 8.05
CA ARG A 103 -19.30 1.03 8.99
C ARG A 103 -17.78 1.16 8.81
N ALA A 104 -17.08 0.02 8.72
CA ALA A 104 -15.62 0.01 8.58
C ALA A 104 -15.21 0.51 7.19
N ARG A 105 -16.01 0.20 6.15
CA ARG A 105 -15.84 0.72 4.80
C ARG A 105 -15.94 2.24 4.76
N ARG A 106 -16.91 2.85 5.47
CA ARG A 106 -17.02 4.31 5.58
C ARG A 106 -15.80 4.94 6.24
N GLU A 107 -15.30 4.33 7.32
CA GLU A 107 -14.08 4.80 7.98
C GLU A 107 -12.88 4.76 7.02
N LEU A 108 -12.68 3.64 6.31
CA LEU A 108 -11.59 3.52 5.34
C LEU A 108 -11.76 4.51 4.17
N ARG A 109 -12.98 4.69 3.64
CA ARG A 109 -13.25 5.73 2.63
C ARG A 109 -12.90 7.13 3.13
N GLY A 110 -13.22 7.46 4.38
CA GLY A 110 -12.87 8.76 4.97
C GLY A 110 -11.36 9.03 4.99
N VAL A 111 -10.53 7.98 5.06
CA VAL A 111 -9.07 8.10 4.98
C VAL A 111 -8.58 8.15 3.52
N VAL A 112 -9.25 7.45 2.61
CA VAL A 112 -8.84 7.31 1.20
C VAL A 112 -9.24 8.51 0.35
N VAL A 113 -10.44 9.09 0.55
CA VAL A 113 -10.95 10.20 -0.28
C VAL A 113 -10.00 11.40 -0.34
N PRO A 114 -9.46 11.92 0.79
CA PRO A 114 -8.51 13.04 0.72
C PRO A 114 -7.20 12.69 0.00
N ARG A 115 -6.86 11.40 -0.14
CA ARG A 115 -5.69 10.94 -0.90
C ARG A 115 -6.03 10.80 -2.38
N ASP A 116 -7.23 10.31 -2.70
CA ASP A 116 -7.76 10.32 -4.07
C ASP A 116 -7.72 11.75 -4.63
N GLU A 117 -8.18 12.75 -3.86
CA GLU A 117 -8.10 14.17 -4.24
C GLU A 117 -6.68 14.64 -4.54
N ARG A 118 -5.67 14.22 -3.76
CA ARG A 118 -4.26 14.56 -4.03
C ARG A 118 -3.75 13.93 -5.31
N VAL A 119 -4.14 12.69 -5.59
CA VAL A 119 -3.79 12.05 -6.87
C VAL A 119 -4.46 12.77 -8.02
N LEU A 120 -5.75 13.11 -7.89
CA LEU A 120 -6.47 13.86 -8.91
C LEU A 120 -5.87 15.25 -9.15
N ALA A 121 -5.39 15.93 -8.11
CA ALA A 121 -4.79 17.26 -8.22
C ALA A 121 -3.44 17.26 -8.96
N ARG A 122 -2.71 16.14 -8.96
CA ARG A 122 -1.38 16.02 -9.58
C ARG A 122 -1.36 15.22 -10.88
N THR A 123 -2.48 14.61 -11.26
CA THR A 123 -2.55 13.73 -12.43
C THR A 123 -3.57 14.22 -13.44
N LEU A 124 -3.23 14.07 -14.72
CA LEU A 124 -4.15 14.31 -15.83
C LEU A 124 -4.82 13.01 -16.26
N ASN A 125 -6.01 13.14 -16.84
CA ASN A 125 -6.67 12.02 -17.50
C ASN A 125 -5.84 11.60 -18.74
N ASN A 126 -5.53 10.32 -18.88
CA ASN A 126 -4.86 9.80 -20.06
C ASN A 126 -5.88 9.62 -21.20
N PRO A 127 -5.85 10.42 -22.28
CA PRO A 127 -6.81 10.30 -23.37
C PRO A 127 -6.66 9.00 -24.18
N PHE A 128 -5.54 8.30 -24.03
CA PHE A 128 -5.26 7.03 -24.71
C PHE A 128 -5.53 5.81 -23.84
N ALA A 129 -5.95 6.00 -22.58
CA ALA A 129 -6.33 4.88 -21.72
C ALA A 129 -7.67 4.29 -22.19
N PRO A 130 -7.81 2.95 -22.22
CA PRO A 130 -9.09 2.30 -22.44
C PRO A 130 -10.16 2.81 -21.46
N GLY A 131 -11.36 3.11 -21.97
CA GLY A 131 -12.44 3.73 -21.19
C GLY A 131 -13.07 2.82 -20.12
N ASP A 132 -12.79 1.52 -20.17
CA ASP A 132 -13.19 0.51 -19.18
C ASP A 132 -12.24 0.45 -17.97
N LEU A 133 -11.08 1.11 -18.04
CA LEU A 133 -10.16 1.15 -16.93
C LEU A 133 -10.71 1.98 -15.76
N PRO A 134 -10.47 1.54 -14.51
CA PRO A 134 -10.73 2.38 -13.36
C PRO A 134 -9.97 3.70 -13.46
N TRP A 135 -10.59 4.78 -12.96
CA TRP A 135 -10.08 6.14 -13.13
C TRP A 135 -8.65 6.35 -12.63
N TRP A 136 -8.16 5.52 -11.70
CA TRP A 136 -6.80 5.61 -11.14
C TRP A 136 -5.73 4.97 -12.03
N LYS A 137 -6.10 4.05 -12.93
CA LYS A 137 -5.17 3.45 -13.92
C LYS A 137 -5.05 4.28 -15.19
N GLY A 138 -6.08 5.06 -15.51
CA GLY A 138 -6.11 5.94 -16.69
C GLY A 138 -5.49 7.31 -16.47
N ARG A 139 -4.41 7.43 -15.70
CA ARG A 139 -3.84 8.73 -15.29
C ARG A 139 -2.39 8.90 -15.72
N LEU A 140 -2.01 10.15 -15.98
CA LEU A 140 -0.62 10.56 -16.24
C LEU A 140 -0.17 11.49 -15.11
N ASP A 141 0.98 11.21 -14.51
CA ASP A 141 1.63 12.14 -13.58
C ASP A 141 2.14 13.38 -14.34
N ILE A 142 2.07 14.56 -13.70
CA ILE A 142 2.53 15.85 -14.23
C ILE A 142 3.92 16.19 -13.69
#